data_AF-A0A432UCD3-F1
#
_entry.id   AF-A0A432UCD3-F1
#
_cell.length_a   1.000
_cell.length_b   1.000
_cell.length_c   1.000
_cell.angle_alpha   90.00
_cell.angle_beta   90.00
_cell.angle_gamma   90.00
#
_symmetry.space_group_name_H-M   'P 1'
#
loop_
_entity.id
_entity.type
_entity.pdbx_description
1 polymer ?
#
loop_
_entity_poly.entity_id
_entity_poly.type
_entity_poly.pdbx_seq_one_letter_code
_entity_poly.pdbx_strand_id
1 'polypeptide(L)'
;MKVKHLNTSLLFECKEVKQETLIDALDFFIERLKKLGVELHGIYPGDPFSLPFAMYLSNKLSVPIKTENFAGKNETLLLLFSALPFELITKRYVAEKTLVFRREFPNSPSLLILSKENAQVTDFQLIKSNFGRFFSYQFLREARENFFWPLDGEVTSVSERLWELSKKEISNFIKAKRIRDSARKYLKEDEITNLKLVDSDIDLSVWEKFKKLKLINPQIEGRRGENEKISVEKLFQIKNPSLSSAVTSLLEYIAQSLEYQFPTYVAYSNAEITDRRGILVIPKVTEELSGADLKVEVILKEEKIEEKFKKAKLLIKNALLELLKDVLKNDFFKPHIDSILEKELNRGTIYLNWFIDNEMAEKINKKINKRWLLTRLLYRKKIKSEFSELVKLLRNFEFNIENYETLKGKMGSLWRKNRSLFKAKADEIVEAIESRKLWPLIGTVALIEKALREPLNFLIGKKGYENHHHLLASLNTYYTPVITKRIYRPNWERTIKEEIPISIKGEPLNPYYPKTFILQTEDGKFLGTLPKAISHYIFSKERQGKRIECRELYFEPDIFSENSYWIEVRCL
;
A
#
# COMPACT_ATOMS: atom_id res chain seq x y z
N MET A 1 23.97 -21.77 28.31
CA MET A 1 24.02 -20.68 29.31
C MET A 1 23.21 -21.11 30.53
N LYS A 2 23.78 -21.06 31.74
CA LYS A 2 23.03 -21.29 32.99
C LYS A 2 21.98 -20.19 33.13
N VAL A 3 20.70 -20.55 33.22
CA VAL A 3 19.58 -19.62 33.40
C VAL A 3 19.79 -18.91 34.74
N LYS A 4 19.99 -17.59 34.73
CA LYS A 4 20.06 -16.77 35.95
C LYS A 4 18.74 -16.95 36.72
N HIS A 5 18.82 -17.13 38.04
CA HIS A 5 17.66 -17.15 38.92
C HIS A 5 16.74 -15.95 38.63
N LEU A 6 15.46 -16.22 38.40
CA LEU A 6 14.45 -15.21 38.16
C LEU A 6 14.08 -14.55 39.48
N ASN A 7 14.53 -13.31 39.69
CA ASN A 7 13.98 -12.49 40.76
C ASN A 7 12.68 -11.85 40.26
N THR A 8 11.56 -12.36 40.78
CA THR A 8 10.21 -11.85 40.50
C THR A 8 10.01 -10.49 41.17
N SER A 9 9.56 -9.50 40.39
CA SER A 9 9.15 -8.20 40.92
C SER A 9 7.67 -8.26 41.31
N LEU A 10 7.35 -8.05 42.59
CA LEU A 10 5.98 -8.01 43.10
C LEU A 10 5.48 -6.56 43.14
N LEU A 11 4.38 -6.27 42.43
CA LEU A 11 3.88 -4.90 42.33
C LEU A 11 2.98 -4.51 43.51
N PHE A 12 1.95 -5.31 43.82
CA PHE A 12 0.96 -4.95 44.83
C PHE A 12 0.70 -6.06 45.86
N GLU A 13 0.38 -5.66 47.09
CA GLU A 13 -0.19 -6.50 48.15
C GLU A 13 -1.61 -6.04 48.50
N CYS A 14 -2.52 -6.99 48.67
CA CYS A 14 -3.92 -6.73 49.01
C CYS A 14 -4.48 -7.82 49.93
N LYS A 15 -5.39 -7.46 50.85
CA LYS A 15 -6.08 -8.43 51.73
C LYS A 15 -7.17 -9.22 50.99
N GLU A 16 -7.96 -8.54 50.15
CA GLU A 16 -9.04 -9.13 49.38
C GLU A 16 -9.14 -8.47 47.98
N VAL A 17 -8.96 -9.29 46.94
CA VAL A 17 -9.07 -8.84 45.56
C VAL A 17 -10.54 -8.78 45.14
N LYS A 18 -10.91 -7.72 44.43
CA LYS A 18 -12.18 -7.56 43.71
C LYS A 18 -11.93 -7.36 42.21
N GLN A 19 -12.97 -7.50 41.37
CA GLN A 19 -12.83 -7.36 39.92
C GLN A 19 -12.23 -6.00 39.52
N GLU A 20 -12.69 -4.92 40.14
CA GLU A 20 -12.17 -3.56 39.92
C GLU A 20 -10.68 -3.40 40.24
N THR A 21 -10.18 -4.09 41.28
CA THR A 21 -8.78 -3.96 41.73
C THR A 21 -7.82 -4.65 40.78
N LEU A 22 -8.27 -5.71 40.09
CA LEU A 22 -7.50 -6.33 39.01
C LEU A 22 -7.32 -5.37 37.84
N ILE A 23 -8.37 -4.63 37.48
CA ILE A 23 -8.30 -3.61 36.42
C ILE A 23 -7.39 -2.45 36.82
N ASP A 24 -7.47 -1.96 38.07
CA ASP A 24 -6.57 -0.90 38.55
C ASP A 24 -5.10 -1.31 38.49
N ALA A 25 -4.78 -2.53 38.90
CA ALA A 25 -3.40 -3.02 38.86
C ALA A 25 -2.91 -3.19 37.41
N LEU A 26 -3.77 -3.67 36.50
CA LEU A 26 -3.44 -3.77 35.08
C LEU A 26 -3.24 -2.38 34.44
N ASP A 27 -4.12 -1.42 34.75
CA ASP A 27 -3.97 -0.03 34.28
C ASP A 27 -2.65 0.58 34.78
N PHE A 28 -2.28 0.36 36.04
CA PHE A 28 -0.98 0.81 36.57
C PHE A 28 0.19 0.19 35.81
N PHE A 29 0.14 -1.13 35.54
CA PHE A 29 1.19 -1.80 34.77
C PHE A 29 1.29 -1.27 33.33
N ILE A 30 0.15 -1.00 32.69
CA ILE A 30 0.06 -0.39 31.35
C ILE A 30 0.72 0.99 31.33
N GLU A 31 0.38 1.86 32.30
CA GLU A 31 0.92 3.21 32.39
C GLU A 31 2.44 3.20 32.51
N ARG A 32 3.01 2.24 33.27
CA ARG A 32 4.46 2.08 33.42
C ARG A 32 5.14 1.64 32.13
N LEU A 33 4.56 0.67 31.42
CA LEU A 33 5.06 0.24 30.12
C LEU A 33 5.06 1.38 29.09
N LYS A 34 3.98 2.18 29.05
CA LYS A 34 3.87 3.36 28.18
C LYS A 34 4.89 4.43 28.55
N LYS A 35 5.02 4.78 29.83
CA LYS A 35 5.98 5.78 30.33
C LYS A 35 7.43 5.45 29.95
N LEU A 36 7.80 4.17 29.98
CA LEU A 36 9.17 3.71 29.69
C LEU A 36 9.42 3.43 28.20
N GLY A 37 8.42 3.63 27.33
CA GLY A 37 8.51 3.38 25.89
C GLY A 37 8.95 1.95 25.59
N VAL A 38 8.37 0.97 26.28
CA VAL A 38 8.69 -0.45 26.10
C VAL A 38 8.05 -0.95 24.79
N GLU A 39 8.87 -1.52 23.90
CA GLU A 39 8.39 -2.11 22.64
C GLU A 39 7.95 -3.57 22.85
N LEU A 40 6.65 -3.76 23.10
CA LEU A 40 5.99 -5.07 23.10
C LEU A 40 5.43 -5.37 21.71
N HIS A 41 5.69 -6.57 21.20
CA HIS A 41 5.23 -7.03 19.89
C HIS A 41 3.91 -7.81 19.97
N GLY A 42 3.52 -8.24 21.17
CA GLY A 42 2.26 -8.95 21.39
C GLY A 42 2.10 -9.46 22.83
N ILE A 43 0.91 -9.93 23.16
CA ILE A 43 0.60 -10.61 24.44
C ILE A 43 0.28 -12.07 24.15
N TYR A 44 0.92 -12.96 24.89
CA TYR A 44 0.69 -14.39 24.81
C TYR A 44 -0.08 -14.84 26.06
N PRO A 45 -1.32 -15.35 25.93
CA PRO A 45 -2.03 -15.93 27.06
C PRO A 45 -1.40 -17.29 27.41
N GLY A 46 -0.74 -17.35 28.57
CA GLY A 46 -0.07 -18.54 29.10
C GLY A 46 -1.02 -19.60 29.64
N ASP A 47 -2.29 -19.25 29.84
CA ASP A 47 -3.38 -20.17 30.16
C ASP A 47 -4.73 -19.61 29.66
N PRO A 48 -5.76 -20.46 29.43
CA PRO A 48 -7.07 -20.01 28.92
C PRO A 48 -7.78 -19.00 29.83
N PHE A 49 -7.55 -19.07 31.15
CA PHE A 49 -8.19 -18.17 32.12
C PHE A 49 -7.57 -16.76 32.09
N SER A 50 -6.37 -16.61 31.53
CA SER A 50 -5.69 -15.32 31.34
C SER A 50 -6.23 -14.54 30.14
N LEU A 51 -6.96 -15.18 29.24
CA LEU A 51 -7.40 -14.60 27.97
C LEU A 51 -8.22 -13.29 28.10
N PRO A 52 -9.18 -13.15 29.05
CA PRO A 52 -9.88 -11.88 29.25
C PRO A 52 -8.93 -10.71 29.58
N PHE A 53 -7.90 -10.98 30.38
CA PHE A 53 -6.90 -9.98 30.75
C PHE A 53 -5.90 -9.72 29.63
N ALA A 54 -5.55 -10.75 28.84
CA ALA A 54 -4.77 -10.59 27.62
C ALA A 54 -5.51 -9.68 26.62
N MET A 55 -6.82 -9.86 26.44
CA MET A 55 -7.68 -8.96 25.65
C MET A 55 -7.67 -7.54 26.18
N TYR A 56 -7.72 -7.36 27.50
CA TYR A 56 -7.66 -6.05 28.14
C TYR A 56 -6.35 -5.32 27.84
N LEU A 57 -5.22 -5.96 28.17
CA LEU A 57 -3.88 -5.42 27.96
C LEU A 57 -3.64 -5.15 26.47
N SER A 58 -4.08 -6.06 25.60
CA SER A 58 -3.96 -5.95 24.14
C SER A 58 -4.68 -4.72 23.60
N ASN A 59 -5.88 -4.43 24.10
CA ASN A 59 -6.62 -3.24 23.70
C ASN A 59 -6.00 -1.95 24.23
N LYS A 60 -5.49 -1.96 25.48
CA LYS A 60 -4.94 -0.76 26.13
C LYS A 60 -3.52 -0.40 25.68
N LEU A 61 -2.73 -1.39 25.28
CA LEU A 61 -1.35 -1.23 24.78
C LEU A 61 -1.29 -1.18 23.24
N SER A 62 -2.40 -1.41 22.55
CA SER A 62 -2.47 -1.51 21.08
C SER A 62 -1.50 -2.55 20.49
N VAL A 63 -1.33 -3.68 21.18
CA VAL A 63 -0.52 -4.83 20.72
C VAL A 63 -1.42 -6.05 20.48
N PRO A 64 -1.14 -6.90 19.48
CA PRO A 64 -1.97 -8.07 19.20
C PRO A 64 -1.85 -9.16 20.27
N ILE A 65 -2.87 -10.02 20.37
CA ILE A 65 -2.75 -11.29 21.09
C ILE A 65 -2.11 -12.30 20.12
N LYS A 66 -0.95 -12.86 20.48
CA LYS A 66 -0.18 -13.78 19.63
C LYS A 66 -0.09 -15.17 20.28
N THR A 67 0.04 -16.19 19.45
CA THR A 67 0.44 -17.55 19.84
C THR A 67 1.76 -17.91 19.16
N GLU A 68 2.35 -19.07 19.49
CA GLU A 68 3.68 -19.51 19.01
C GLU A 68 3.79 -19.45 17.47
N ASN A 69 2.70 -19.75 16.75
CA ASN A 69 2.65 -19.70 15.27
C ASN A 69 2.72 -18.30 14.64
N PHE A 70 2.51 -17.24 15.43
CA PHE A 70 2.39 -15.85 14.96
C PHE A 70 3.47 -14.92 15.50
N ALA A 71 4.37 -15.45 16.32
CA ALA A 71 5.45 -14.67 16.92
C ALA A 71 6.80 -14.98 16.27
N GLY A 72 7.53 -13.93 15.88
CA GLY A 72 8.88 -14.07 15.34
C GLY A 72 9.92 -14.28 16.45
N LYS A 73 10.99 -15.06 16.20
CA LYS A 73 12.04 -15.35 17.21
C LYS A 73 12.69 -14.12 17.86
N ASN A 74 12.66 -12.97 17.18
CA ASN A 74 13.21 -11.70 17.65
C ASN A 74 12.17 -10.79 18.33
N GLU A 75 10.92 -11.22 18.41
CA GLU A 75 9.83 -10.44 19.01
C GLU A 75 9.84 -10.56 20.53
N THR A 76 9.58 -9.43 21.20
CA THR A 76 9.36 -9.38 22.65
C THR A 76 7.85 -9.45 22.92
N LEU A 77 7.38 -10.63 23.31
CA LEU A 77 6.02 -10.88 23.77
C LEU A 77 5.90 -10.85 25.31
N LEU A 78 4.74 -10.45 25.84
CA LEU A 78 4.41 -10.61 27.26
C LEU A 78 3.64 -11.91 27.49
N LEU A 79 4.24 -12.87 28.20
CA LEU A 79 3.59 -14.11 28.61
C LEU A 79 2.71 -13.87 29.85
N LEU A 80 1.39 -14.02 29.72
CA LEU A 80 0.44 -13.68 30.77
C LEU A 80 -0.15 -14.93 31.43
N PHE A 81 -0.08 -15.01 32.76
CA PHE A 81 -0.76 -16.05 33.54
C PHE A 81 -1.86 -15.44 34.41
N SER A 82 -2.96 -16.16 34.58
CA SER A 82 -4.11 -15.71 35.38
C SER A 82 -3.83 -15.74 36.88
N ALA A 83 -3.89 -16.90 37.53
CA ALA A 83 -3.68 -16.98 38.96
C ALA A 83 -2.98 -18.27 39.41
N LEU A 84 -2.36 -18.22 40.58
CA LEU A 84 -1.56 -19.31 41.12
C LEU A 84 -1.74 -19.49 42.64
N PRO A 85 -2.13 -20.69 43.13
CA PRO A 85 -2.77 -21.76 42.36
C PRO A 85 -4.18 -21.38 41.94
N PHE A 86 -4.59 -21.80 40.75
CA PHE A 86 -5.97 -21.59 40.28
C PHE A 86 -6.39 -22.65 39.27
N GLU A 87 -7.49 -23.36 39.56
CA GLU A 87 -7.99 -24.45 38.72
C GLU A 87 -6.89 -25.48 38.43
N LEU A 88 -6.44 -25.58 37.17
CA LEU A 88 -5.40 -26.51 36.71
C LEU A 88 -3.99 -25.87 36.69
N ILE A 89 -3.88 -24.58 37.03
CA ILE A 89 -2.63 -23.81 36.98
C ILE A 89 -1.86 -24.02 38.29
N THR A 90 -0.72 -24.73 38.17
CA THR A 90 0.19 -25.05 39.26
C THR A 90 1.54 -24.35 39.11
N LYS A 91 2.37 -24.34 40.17
CA LYS A 91 3.74 -23.79 40.10
C LYS A 91 4.56 -24.49 39.03
N ARG A 92 4.36 -25.80 38.90
CA ARG A 92 4.99 -26.66 37.89
C ARG A 92 4.56 -26.27 36.48
N TYR A 93 3.26 -26.10 36.24
CA TYR A 93 2.71 -25.65 34.96
C TYR A 93 3.33 -24.32 34.51
N VAL A 94 3.34 -23.31 35.38
CA VAL A 94 3.89 -21.98 35.07
C VAL A 94 5.38 -22.05 34.74
N ALA A 95 6.15 -22.83 35.51
CA ALA A 95 7.58 -23.01 35.28
C ALA A 95 7.86 -23.72 33.94
N GLU A 96 7.16 -24.81 33.64
CA GLU A 96 7.30 -25.57 32.39
C GLU A 96 6.88 -24.72 31.18
N LYS A 97 5.72 -24.05 31.22
CA LYS A 97 5.27 -23.18 30.11
C LYS A 97 6.21 -22.01 29.89
N THR A 98 6.71 -21.37 30.96
CA THR A 98 7.70 -20.28 30.85
C THR A 98 9.01 -20.77 30.24
N LEU A 99 9.46 -21.97 30.60
CA LEU A 99 10.68 -22.57 30.06
C LEU A 99 10.53 -22.90 28.57
N VAL A 100 9.46 -23.58 28.18
CA VAL A 100 9.16 -23.91 26.77
C VAL A 100 9.07 -22.62 25.96
N PHE A 101 8.30 -21.64 26.43
CA PHE A 101 8.12 -20.37 25.74
C PHE A 101 9.43 -19.59 25.55
N ARG A 102 10.31 -19.56 26.56
CA ARG A 102 11.60 -18.84 26.47
C ARG A 102 12.66 -19.56 25.64
N ARG A 103 12.48 -20.84 25.32
CA ARG A 103 13.32 -21.49 24.29
C ARG A 103 13.11 -20.84 22.93
N GLU A 104 11.88 -20.41 22.65
CA GLU A 104 11.52 -19.75 21.40
C GLU A 104 11.66 -18.22 21.45
N PHE A 105 11.29 -17.60 22.59
CA PHE A 105 11.30 -16.16 22.82
C PHE A 105 12.14 -15.80 24.06
N PRO A 106 13.50 -15.82 23.97
CA PRO A 106 14.37 -15.75 25.14
C PRO A 106 14.32 -14.40 25.88
N ASN A 107 13.93 -13.33 25.19
CA ASN A 107 13.85 -11.97 25.74
C ASN A 107 12.44 -11.59 26.21
N SER A 108 11.50 -12.53 26.20
CA SER A 108 10.11 -12.26 26.55
C SER A 108 9.84 -12.39 28.05
N PRO A 109 9.29 -11.34 28.68
CA PRO A 109 8.95 -11.40 30.09
C PRO A 109 7.62 -12.10 30.35
N SER A 110 7.44 -12.61 31.57
CA SER A 110 6.21 -13.22 32.07
C SER A 110 5.58 -12.43 33.21
N LEU A 111 4.25 -12.30 33.17
CA LEU A 111 3.43 -11.61 34.16
C LEU A 111 2.39 -12.57 34.72
N LEU A 112 2.39 -12.75 36.04
CA LEU A 112 1.34 -13.44 36.78
C LEU A 112 0.40 -12.42 37.42
N ILE A 113 -0.90 -12.53 37.18
CA ILE A 113 -1.85 -11.52 37.68
C ILE A 113 -2.07 -11.66 39.19
N LEU A 114 -2.24 -12.88 39.71
CA LEU A 114 -2.59 -13.06 41.12
C LEU A 114 -1.98 -14.33 41.73
N SER A 115 -1.36 -14.20 42.90
CA SER A 115 -0.98 -15.36 43.72
C SER A 115 -1.06 -15.06 45.21
N LYS A 116 -1.29 -16.09 46.03
CA LYS A 116 -1.25 -15.96 47.49
C LYS A 116 0.17 -15.79 48.02
N GLU A 117 1.16 -16.32 47.30
CA GLU A 117 2.57 -16.33 47.67
C GLU A 117 3.40 -15.54 46.65
N ASN A 118 4.67 -15.26 46.98
CA ASN A 118 5.61 -14.69 46.00
C ASN A 118 5.99 -15.79 45.00
N ALA A 119 5.54 -15.66 43.77
CA ALA A 119 5.76 -16.65 42.72
C ALA A 119 7.14 -16.48 42.07
N GLN A 120 8.15 -17.24 42.52
CA GLN A 120 9.52 -17.23 41.96
C GLN A 120 9.64 -17.83 40.53
N VAL A 121 8.52 -17.99 39.83
CA VAL A 121 8.43 -18.67 38.52
C VAL A 121 8.12 -17.70 37.38
N THR A 122 7.87 -16.42 37.66
CA THR A 122 7.61 -15.38 36.66
C THR A 122 8.47 -14.13 36.86
N ASP A 123 8.57 -13.26 35.86
CA ASP A 123 9.31 -11.99 36.02
C ASP A 123 8.56 -10.97 36.85
N PHE A 124 7.24 -10.93 36.69
CA PHE A 124 6.36 -10.02 37.40
C PHE A 124 5.23 -10.80 38.07
N GLN A 125 4.87 -10.36 39.27
CA GLN A 125 3.64 -10.72 39.94
C GLN A 125 2.86 -9.43 40.21
N LEU A 126 1.66 -9.31 39.67
CA LEU A 126 0.88 -8.09 39.75
C LEU A 126 0.31 -7.90 41.16
N ILE A 127 -0.39 -8.89 41.70
CA ILE A 127 -1.00 -8.82 43.03
C ILE A 127 -0.66 -10.05 43.86
N LYS A 128 -0.31 -9.83 45.12
CA LYS A 128 -0.27 -10.84 46.17
C LYS A 128 -1.52 -10.74 47.05
N SER A 129 -2.39 -11.74 46.94
CA SER A 129 -3.65 -11.85 47.70
C SER A 129 -4.26 -13.25 47.56
N ASN A 130 -5.23 -13.58 48.41
CA ASN A 130 -6.10 -14.73 48.21
C ASN A 130 -6.95 -14.56 46.94
N PHE A 131 -7.20 -15.68 46.26
CA PHE A 131 -8.04 -15.74 45.07
C PHE A 131 -9.53 -15.82 45.46
N GLY A 132 -10.34 -14.86 45.01
CA GLY A 132 -11.80 -14.89 45.11
C GLY A 132 -12.45 -15.36 43.81
N ARG A 133 -13.74 -15.70 43.83
CA ARG A 133 -14.45 -16.19 42.62
C ARG A 133 -14.86 -15.03 41.72
N PHE A 134 -14.01 -14.65 40.76
CA PHE A 134 -14.23 -13.49 39.88
C PHE A 134 -14.85 -13.81 38.52
N PHE A 135 -14.73 -15.05 38.05
CA PHE A 135 -15.20 -15.45 36.72
C PHE A 135 -16.56 -16.13 36.78
N SER A 136 -17.35 -16.00 35.70
CA SER A 136 -18.59 -16.75 35.56
C SER A 136 -18.34 -18.25 35.44
N TYR A 137 -19.28 -19.07 35.93
CA TYR A 137 -19.21 -20.52 35.82
C TYR A 137 -19.14 -21.00 34.36
N GLN A 138 -19.84 -20.32 33.45
CA GLN A 138 -19.84 -20.65 32.02
C GLN A 138 -18.46 -20.45 31.40
N PHE A 139 -17.79 -19.34 31.73
CA PHE A 139 -16.41 -19.10 31.30
C PHE A 139 -15.46 -20.13 31.88
N LEU A 140 -15.55 -20.42 33.19
CA LEU A 140 -14.66 -21.40 33.84
C LEU A 140 -14.76 -22.78 33.22
N ARG A 141 -15.98 -23.23 32.88
CA ARG A 141 -16.18 -24.52 32.22
C ARG A 141 -15.51 -24.56 30.84
N GLU A 142 -15.77 -23.54 30.01
CA GLU A 142 -15.19 -23.47 28.65
C GLU A 142 -13.66 -23.33 28.69
N ALA A 143 -13.12 -22.54 29.63
CA ALA A 143 -11.68 -22.37 29.79
C ALA A 143 -10.98 -23.67 30.23
N ARG A 144 -11.64 -24.51 31.05
CA ARG A 144 -11.12 -25.86 31.38
C ARG A 144 -11.09 -26.78 30.17
N GLU A 145 -12.10 -26.72 29.31
CA GLU A 145 -12.15 -27.53 28.07
C GLU A 145 -11.05 -27.14 27.07
N ASN A 146 -10.54 -25.91 27.14
CA ASN A 146 -9.45 -25.40 26.31
C ASN A 146 -8.10 -25.39 27.04
N PHE A 147 -8.01 -25.99 28.24
CA PHE A 147 -6.75 -26.09 28.98
C PHE A 147 -5.93 -27.28 28.50
N PHE A 148 -4.67 -27.02 28.19
CA PHE A 148 -3.70 -28.04 27.81
C PHE A 148 -2.40 -27.85 28.57
N TRP A 149 -1.67 -28.94 28.80
CA TRP A 149 -0.41 -28.91 29.53
C TRP A 149 0.75 -28.58 28.58
N PRO A 150 1.69 -27.69 28.96
CA PRO A 150 2.77 -27.25 28.09
C PRO A 150 3.58 -28.41 27.51
N LEU A 151 3.61 -28.51 26.18
CA LEU A 151 4.52 -29.36 25.43
C LEU A 151 5.33 -28.53 24.43
N ASP A 152 6.54 -28.98 24.08
CA ASP A 152 7.35 -28.34 23.03
C ASP A 152 6.59 -28.40 21.69
N GLY A 153 6.34 -27.25 21.06
CA GLY A 153 5.62 -27.12 19.79
C GLY A 153 4.09 -27.11 19.89
N GLU A 154 3.54 -26.96 21.10
CA GLU A 154 2.09 -26.95 21.34
C GLU A 154 1.42 -25.62 20.96
N VAL A 155 0.51 -25.70 19.99
CA VAL A 155 -0.28 -24.54 19.56
C VAL A 155 -1.52 -24.40 20.44
N THR A 156 -1.57 -23.37 21.27
CA THR A 156 -2.80 -22.97 21.96
C THR A 156 -3.84 -22.47 20.95
N SER A 157 -4.82 -23.30 20.63
CA SER A 157 -6.02 -22.89 19.88
C SER A 157 -7.11 -22.44 20.84
N VAL A 158 -7.68 -21.27 20.62
CA VAL A 158 -8.80 -20.73 21.43
C VAL A 158 -10.10 -21.01 20.70
N SER A 159 -11.06 -21.70 21.34
CA SER A 159 -12.40 -21.90 20.77
C SER A 159 -13.12 -20.56 20.58
N GLU A 160 -13.99 -20.45 19.57
CA GLU A 160 -14.83 -19.27 19.34
C GLU A 160 -15.66 -18.93 20.59
N ARG A 161 -16.18 -19.96 21.26
CA ARG A 161 -16.97 -19.81 22.45
C ARG A 161 -16.15 -19.26 23.62
N LEU A 162 -14.91 -19.72 23.81
CA LEU A 162 -14.01 -19.18 24.81
C LEU A 162 -13.68 -17.71 24.51
N TRP A 163 -13.47 -17.36 23.25
CA TRP A 163 -13.20 -15.98 22.81
C TRP A 163 -14.36 -15.03 23.14
N GLU A 164 -15.58 -15.39 22.78
CA GLU A 164 -16.76 -14.56 23.04
C GLU A 164 -17.11 -14.47 24.53
N LEU A 165 -16.93 -15.56 25.29
CA LEU A 165 -17.06 -15.52 26.75
C LEU A 165 -15.99 -14.62 27.37
N SER A 166 -14.76 -14.64 26.87
CA SER A 166 -13.67 -13.79 27.38
C SER A 166 -13.96 -12.30 27.19
N LYS A 167 -14.53 -11.89 26.05
CA LYS A 167 -15.01 -10.51 25.82
C LYS A 167 -16.08 -10.09 26.82
N LYS A 168 -17.02 -10.99 27.13
CA LYS A 168 -18.07 -10.74 28.13
C LYS A 168 -17.49 -10.62 29.53
N GLU A 169 -16.57 -11.51 29.91
CA GLU A 169 -15.90 -11.45 31.21
C GLU A 169 -15.18 -10.11 31.37
N ILE A 170 -14.31 -9.72 30.44
CA ILE A 170 -13.57 -8.45 30.61
C ILE A 170 -14.50 -7.23 30.63
N SER A 171 -15.60 -7.24 29.87
CA SER A 171 -16.62 -6.20 29.93
C SER A 171 -17.26 -6.09 31.32
N ASN A 172 -17.46 -7.21 32.02
CA ASN A 172 -18.00 -7.21 33.37
C ASN A 172 -17.01 -6.61 34.39
N PHE A 173 -15.73 -6.93 34.28
CA PHE A 173 -14.70 -6.34 35.15
C PHE A 173 -14.59 -4.82 34.96
N ILE A 174 -14.62 -4.36 33.70
CA ILE A 174 -14.63 -2.92 33.38
C ILE A 174 -15.91 -2.26 33.92
N LYS A 175 -17.06 -2.92 33.81
CA LYS A 175 -18.33 -2.43 34.34
C LYS A 175 -18.28 -2.30 35.87
N ALA A 176 -17.72 -3.28 36.58
CA ALA A 176 -17.54 -3.25 38.03
C ALA A 176 -16.66 -2.06 38.46
N LYS A 177 -15.53 -1.84 37.77
CA LYS A 177 -14.68 -0.65 37.98
C LYS A 177 -15.46 0.66 37.78
N ARG A 178 -16.22 0.79 36.67
CA ARG A 178 -17.03 1.98 36.40
C ARG A 178 -18.08 2.24 37.49
N ILE A 179 -18.78 1.20 37.93
CA ILE A 179 -19.79 1.32 39.01
C ILE A 179 -19.13 1.82 40.29
N ARG A 180 -18.00 1.23 40.68
CA ARG A 180 -17.24 1.68 41.85
C ARG A 180 -16.76 3.13 41.70
N ASP A 181 -16.17 3.49 40.57
CA ASP A 181 -15.64 4.85 40.33
C ASP A 181 -16.76 5.90 40.32
N SER A 182 -17.97 5.53 39.85
CA SER A 182 -19.16 6.35 39.98
C SER A 182 -19.63 6.47 41.44
N ALA A 183 -19.63 5.39 42.21
CA ALA A 183 -20.03 5.39 43.62
C ALA A 183 -19.05 6.18 44.52
N ARG A 184 -17.74 6.14 44.20
CA ARG A 184 -16.68 6.89 44.90
C ARG A 184 -16.90 8.41 44.87
N LYS A 185 -17.59 8.95 43.86
CA LYS A 185 -17.96 10.38 43.82
C LYS A 185 -18.92 10.79 44.95
N TYR A 186 -19.54 9.82 45.63
CA TYR A 186 -20.59 10.05 46.63
C TYR A 186 -20.23 9.51 48.03
N LEU A 187 -19.07 8.88 48.22
CA LEU A 187 -18.62 8.29 49.50
C LEU A 187 -17.38 9.03 50.04
N LYS A 188 -17.33 9.33 51.35
CA LYS A 188 -16.17 9.93 52.04
C LYS A 188 -14.97 8.96 52.08
N GLU A 189 -13.77 9.53 52.14
CA GLU A 189 -12.49 8.98 51.67
C GLU A 189 -11.92 7.71 52.35
N ASP A 190 -12.59 7.08 53.30
CA ASP A 190 -11.95 6.08 54.19
C ASP A 190 -12.03 4.60 53.75
N GLU A 191 -12.57 4.28 52.57
CA GLU A 191 -12.47 2.93 51.97
C GLU A 191 -11.54 2.86 50.74
N ILE A 192 -10.64 3.84 50.62
CA ILE A 192 -10.00 4.16 49.35
C ILE A 192 -8.58 3.58 49.29
N THR A 193 -8.45 2.47 48.56
CA THR A 193 -7.25 1.74 48.08
C THR A 193 -6.89 0.44 48.82
N ASN A 194 -7.43 -0.67 48.31
CA ASN A 194 -7.05 -2.02 48.72
C ASN A 194 -5.68 -2.49 48.16
N LEU A 195 -5.05 -1.73 47.26
CA LEU A 195 -3.76 -2.09 46.65
C LEU A 195 -2.61 -1.32 47.31
N LYS A 196 -1.77 -2.02 48.07
CA LYS A 196 -0.52 -1.47 48.62
C LYS A 196 0.63 -1.74 47.65
N LEU A 197 1.27 -0.71 47.12
CA LEU A 197 2.46 -0.86 46.26
C LEU A 197 3.65 -1.39 47.10
N VAL A 198 4.35 -2.41 46.61
CA VAL A 198 5.44 -3.10 47.34
C VAL A 198 6.82 -2.84 46.73
N ASP A 199 6.91 -2.72 45.40
CA ASP A 199 8.18 -2.46 44.70
C ASP A 199 8.44 -0.94 44.60
N SER A 200 9.56 -0.50 45.18
CA SER A 200 9.95 0.91 45.22
C SER A 200 10.58 1.44 43.92
N ASP A 201 11.07 0.55 43.04
CA ASP A 201 11.78 0.92 41.79
C ASP A 201 11.29 0.12 40.56
N ILE A 202 9.97 0.09 40.39
CA ILE A 202 9.30 -0.55 39.23
C ILE A 202 9.86 -0.08 37.89
N ASP A 203 10.19 1.21 37.76
CA ASP A 203 10.67 1.77 36.49
C ASP A 203 12.02 1.15 36.08
N LEU A 204 12.90 0.87 37.04
CA LEU A 204 14.19 0.18 36.82
C LEU A 204 13.96 -1.30 36.48
N SER A 205 13.09 -1.98 37.23
CA SER A 205 12.72 -3.38 36.99
C SER A 205 12.16 -3.60 35.58
N VAL A 206 11.32 -2.68 35.10
CA VAL A 206 10.78 -2.73 33.72
C VAL A 206 11.86 -2.38 32.70
N TRP A 207 12.72 -1.39 32.95
CA TRP A 207 13.80 -1.06 32.01
C TRP A 207 14.82 -2.19 31.84
N GLU A 208 15.28 -2.82 32.94
CA GLU A 208 16.26 -3.91 32.90
C GLU A 208 15.74 -5.15 32.16
N LYS A 209 14.46 -5.50 32.40
CA LYS A 209 13.83 -6.68 31.80
C LYS A 209 13.46 -6.49 30.33
N PHE A 210 13.37 -5.25 29.84
CA PHE A 210 12.93 -4.96 28.47
C PHE A 210 13.98 -4.33 27.53
N LYS A 211 15.03 -3.63 28.01
CA LYS A 211 15.84 -2.74 27.14
C LYS A 211 17.36 -2.97 27.04
N LYS A 212 17.97 -3.93 27.74
CA LYS A 212 19.45 -4.03 27.84
C LYS A 212 20.23 -4.48 26.57
N LEU A 213 19.62 -4.64 25.38
CA LEU A 213 20.30 -5.23 24.20
C LEU A 213 20.13 -4.51 22.84
N LYS A 214 19.64 -3.27 22.76
CA LYS A 214 19.50 -2.56 21.47
C LYS A 214 20.13 -1.16 21.49
N LEU A 215 21.39 -1.04 21.08
CA LEU A 215 22.01 0.22 20.68
C LEU A 215 22.78 0.00 19.37
N ILE A 216 22.34 0.62 18.26
CA ILE A 216 23.11 0.78 17.02
C ILE A 216 22.88 2.20 16.46
N ASN A 217 23.95 2.86 16.03
CA ASN A 217 24.03 4.23 15.48
C ASN A 217 23.60 4.33 13.98
N PRO A 218 23.17 5.52 13.50
CA PRO A 218 22.73 5.74 12.11
C PRO A 218 23.84 6.25 11.17
N GLN A 219 23.65 6.11 9.84
CA GLN A 219 24.47 6.75 8.80
C GLN A 219 23.62 7.42 7.70
N ILE A 220 24.24 8.41 7.02
CA ILE A 220 23.67 9.53 6.23
C ILE A 220 23.82 9.32 4.70
N GLU A 221 22.95 10.01 3.93
CA GLU A 221 22.74 10.02 2.46
C GLU A 221 23.85 10.64 1.57
N GLY A 222 23.81 10.32 0.26
CA GLY A 222 24.61 10.95 -0.81
C GLY A 222 23.79 11.41 -2.05
N ARG A 223 24.23 12.51 -2.68
CA ARG A 223 23.53 13.41 -3.63
C ARG A 223 23.70 13.10 -5.15
N ARG A 224 22.90 13.85 -5.94
CA ARG A 224 22.56 13.89 -7.40
C ARG A 224 23.70 14.28 -8.38
N GLY A 225 23.48 14.01 -9.68
CA GLY A 225 24.17 14.61 -10.84
C GLY A 225 23.22 15.35 -11.81
N GLU A 226 23.75 16.36 -12.51
CA GLU A 226 23.08 17.42 -13.30
C GLU A 226 22.90 17.08 -14.80
N ASN A 227 21.94 17.73 -15.48
CA ASN A 227 21.61 17.55 -16.91
C ASN A 227 22.14 18.69 -17.79
N GLU A 228 22.72 18.36 -18.95
CA GLU A 228 23.13 19.30 -20.01
C GLU A 228 21.97 19.70 -20.94
N LYS A 229 22.07 20.90 -21.55
CA LYS A 229 21.07 21.50 -22.45
C LYS A 229 21.30 21.09 -23.92
N ILE A 230 20.27 20.57 -24.58
CA ILE A 230 20.24 20.25 -26.02
C ILE A 230 19.56 21.40 -26.81
N SER A 231 20.12 21.79 -27.96
CA SER A 231 19.55 22.78 -28.89
C SER A 231 18.63 22.13 -29.95
N VAL A 232 17.47 22.75 -30.21
CA VAL A 232 16.41 22.24 -31.12
C VAL A 232 16.45 22.93 -32.49
N GLU A 233 16.55 22.16 -33.58
CA GLU A 233 16.46 22.60 -34.98
C GLU A 233 15.20 22.03 -35.66
N LYS A 234 14.56 22.80 -36.56
CA LYS A 234 13.38 22.34 -37.32
C LYS A 234 13.82 21.50 -38.54
N LEU A 235 13.13 20.40 -38.78
CA LEU A 235 13.41 19.50 -39.93
C LEU A 235 12.71 19.94 -41.22
N PHE A 236 11.83 20.94 -41.13
CA PHE A 236 11.12 21.55 -42.26
C PHE A 236 11.37 23.06 -42.29
N GLN A 237 11.84 23.59 -43.41
CA GLN A 237 11.90 25.03 -43.64
C GLN A 237 11.67 25.35 -45.13
N ILE A 238 10.40 25.36 -45.54
CA ILE A 238 9.97 25.77 -46.87
C ILE A 238 9.43 27.20 -46.77
N LYS A 239 9.95 28.12 -47.58
CA LYS A 239 9.52 29.53 -47.58
C LYS A 239 8.19 29.71 -48.29
N ASN A 240 7.92 28.94 -49.36
CA ASN A 240 6.64 28.97 -50.06
C ASN A 240 5.49 28.37 -49.21
N PRO A 241 4.44 29.15 -48.85
CA PRO A 241 3.33 28.66 -48.01
C PRO A 241 2.48 27.56 -48.67
N SER A 242 2.32 27.60 -50.00
CA SER A 242 1.52 26.63 -50.75
C SER A 242 2.19 25.25 -50.77
N LEU A 243 3.50 25.23 -51.05
CA LEU A 243 4.34 24.03 -50.99
C LEU A 243 4.41 23.48 -49.56
N SER A 244 4.64 24.35 -48.57
CA SER A 244 4.64 23.98 -47.15
C SER A 244 3.32 23.32 -46.71
N SER A 245 2.19 23.87 -47.13
CA SER A 245 0.85 23.31 -46.88
C SER A 245 0.65 21.95 -47.55
N ALA A 246 1.08 21.80 -48.81
CA ALA A 246 0.94 20.55 -49.55
C ALA A 246 1.78 19.42 -48.94
N VAL A 247 3.06 19.70 -48.64
CA VAL A 247 3.98 18.74 -48.02
C VAL A 247 3.50 18.32 -46.63
N THR A 248 3.06 19.28 -45.81
CA THR A 248 2.51 18.98 -44.48
C THR A 248 1.26 18.11 -44.57
N SER A 249 0.34 18.44 -45.49
CA SER A 249 -0.89 17.68 -45.70
C SER A 249 -0.61 16.25 -46.15
N LEU A 250 0.39 16.07 -47.01
CA LEU A 250 0.84 14.77 -47.50
C LEU A 250 1.43 13.91 -46.38
N LEU A 251 2.37 14.46 -45.60
CA LEU A 251 2.99 13.77 -44.47
C LEU A 251 1.95 13.33 -43.44
N GLU A 252 1.01 14.22 -43.13
CA GLU A 252 -0.08 13.93 -42.20
C GLU A 252 -1.05 12.88 -42.73
N TYR A 253 -1.34 12.87 -44.04
CA TYR A 253 -2.16 11.83 -44.65
C TYR A 253 -1.48 10.45 -44.55
N ILE A 254 -0.18 10.36 -44.89
CA ILE A 254 0.59 9.11 -44.77
C ILE A 254 0.63 8.64 -43.32
N ALA A 255 0.91 9.54 -42.37
CA ALA A 255 0.95 9.21 -40.95
C ALA A 255 -0.40 8.70 -40.45
N GLN A 256 -1.51 9.30 -40.89
CA GLN A 256 -2.87 8.87 -40.53
C GLN A 256 -3.22 7.48 -41.06
N SER A 257 -2.79 7.12 -42.26
CA SER A 257 -3.00 5.76 -42.80
C SER A 257 -2.28 4.69 -41.99
N LEU A 258 -1.21 5.06 -41.27
CA LEU A 258 -0.43 4.17 -40.41
C LEU A 258 -0.98 4.09 -38.97
N GLU A 259 -1.54 5.19 -38.44
CA GLU A 259 -2.01 5.30 -37.04
C GLU A 259 -3.07 4.25 -36.64
N TYR A 260 -3.86 3.78 -37.60
CA TYR A 260 -4.89 2.77 -37.33
C TYR A 260 -4.31 1.42 -36.87
N GLN A 261 -3.05 1.15 -37.19
CA GLN A 261 -2.42 -0.14 -36.91
C GLN A 261 -1.15 -0.02 -36.09
N PHE A 262 -0.52 1.16 -36.07
CA PHE A 262 0.72 1.41 -35.37
C PHE A 262 0.63 2.74 -34.60
N PRO A 263 1.28 2.86 -33.43
CA PRO A 263 1.53 4.17 -32.83
C PRO A 263 2.45 4.96 -33.76
N THR A 264 1.93 5.97 -34.47
CA THR A 264 2.69 6.74 -35.47
C THR A 264 3.02 8.14 -34.96
N TYR A 265 4.23 8.62 -35.26
CA TYR A 265 4.71 9.95 -34.93
C TYR A 265 5.35 10.60 -36.14
N VAL A 266 5.05 11.86 -36.41
CA VAL A 266 5.77 12.68 -37.40
C VAL A 266 6.71 13.61 -36.64
N ALA A 267 8.01 13.57 -36.95
CA ALA A 267 9.00 14.45 -36.36
C ALA A 267 9.04 15.78 -37.13
N TYR A 268 8.81 16.89 -36.44
CA TYR A 268 8.89 18.23 -37.03
C TYR A 268 10.19 18.97 -36.68
N SER A 269 10.94 18.44 -35.71
CA SER A 269 12.24 18.95 -35.26
C SER A 269 13.22 17.81 -34.97
N ASN A 270 14.51 18.11 -34.99
CA ASN A 270 15.57 17.12 -34.73
C ASN A 270 15.46 16.53 -33.31
N ALA A 271 14.98 17.32 -32.34
CA ALA A 271 14.70 16.89 -30.97
C ALA A 271 13.56 15.86 -30.87
N GLU A 272 12.73 15.76 -31.92
CA GLU A 272 11.68 14.75 -32.02
C GLU A 272 12.18 13.46 -32.69
N ILE A 273 13.42 13.39 -33.17
CA ILE A 273 14.00 12.14 -33.67
C ILE A 273 14.51 11.34 -32.47
N THR A 274 13.64 10.48 -31.94
CA THR A 274 13.96 9.61 -30.80
C THR A 274 13.60 8.18 -31.14
N ASP A 275 14.48 7.27 -30.74
CA ASP A 275 14.26 5.84 -30.91
C ASP A 275 13.06 5.40 -30.06
N ARG A 276 11.99 4.94 -30.72
CA ARG A 276 10.69 4.69 -30.08
C ARG A 276 9.99 3.48 -30.70
N ARG A 277 9.23 2.74 -29.89
CA ARG A 277 8.36 1.67 -30.39
C ARG A 277 7.21 2.26 -31.22
N GLY A 278 6.85 1.60 -32.32
CA GLY A 278 5.87 2.07 -33.29
C GLY A 278 6.54 2.66 -34.54
N ILE A 279 5.86 3.59 -35.20
CA ILE A 279 6.35 4.24 -36.42
C ILE A 279 6.78 5.68 -36.12
N LEU A 280 7.98 6.04 -36.56
CA LEU A 280 8.49 7.40 -36.62
C LEU A 280 8.69 7.81 -38.08
N VAL A 281 7.98 8.85 -38.51
CA VAL A 281 8.08 9.49 -39.82
C VAL A 281 8.99 10.70 -39.67
N ILE A 282 10.16 10.66 -40.31
CA ILE A 282 11.17 11.72 -40.29
C ILE A 282 11.19 12.35 -41.68
N PRO A 283 10.56 13.51 -41.87
CA PRO A 283 10.67 14.28 -43.10
C PRO A 283 11.96 15.11 -43.10
N LYS A 284 12.67 15.10 -44.22
CA LYS A 284 13.70 16.07 -44.58
C LYS A 284 13.28 16.69 -45.89
N VAL A 285 13.03 18.00 -45.86
CA VAL A 285 12.50 18.73 -47.02
C VAL A 285 13.47 19.84 -47.41
N THR A 286 13.85 19.85 -48.67
CA THR A 286 14.67 20.90 -49.27
C THR A 286 13.87 21.59 -50.37
N GLU A 287 13.68 22.90 -50.24
CA GLU A 287 13.05 23.71 -51.28
C GLU A 287 14.05 23.90 -52.43
N GLU A 288 13.64 23.53 -53.64
CA GLU A 288 14.43 23.67 -54.87
C GLU A 288 13.68 24.56 -55.88
N LEU A 289 14.35 24.99 -56.96
CA LEU A 289 13.74 25.86 -57.96
C LEU A 289 12.45 25.22 -58.51
N SER A 290 11.31 25.88 -58.24
CA SER A 290 9.95 25.48 -58.68
C SER A 290 9.32 24.26 -57.98
N GLY A 291 9.84 23.81 -56.83
CA GLY A 291 9.25 22.69 -56.08
C GLY A 291 9.91 22.41 -54.73
N ALA A 292 9.62 21.24 -54.17
CA ALA A 292 10.25 20.74 -52.95
C ALA A 292 10.68 19.28 -53.12
N ASP A 293 11.94 18.98 -52.81
CA ASP A 293 12.44 17.61 -52.70
C ASP A 293 12.11 17.07 -51.30
N LEU A 294 11.24 16.07 -51.24
CA LEU A 294 10.75 15.44 -50.03
C LEU A 294 11.41 14.07 -49.84
N LYS A 295 12.25 13.96 -48.81
CA LYS A 295 12.82 12.69 -48.34
C LYS A 295 12.19 12.34 -47.01
N VAL A 296 11.54 11.19 -46.93
CA VAL A 296 10.87 10.73 -45.72
C VAL A 296 11.42 9.38 -45.31
N GLU A 297 11.97 9.32 -44.10
CA GLU A 297 12.34 8.07 -43.47
C GLU A 297 11.23 7.63 -42.53
N VAL A 298 10.63 6.48 -42.79
CA VAL A 298 9.61 5.88 -41.93
C VAL A 298 10.25 4.70 -41.21
N ILE A 299 10.62 4.90 -39.94
CA ILE A 299 11.23 3.90 -39.09
C ILE A 299 10.15 3.20 -38.28
N LEU A 300 10.03 1.87 -38.43
CA LEU A 300 9.20 0.99 -37.61
C LEU A 300 10.08 0.23 -36.63
N LYS A 301 9.75 0.30 -35.34
CA LYS A 301 10.39 -0.53 -34.31
C LYS A 301 9.34 -1.26 -33.48
N GLU A 302 9.25 -2.57 -33.64
CA GLU A 302 8.18 -3.38 -33.04
C GLU A 302 8.58 -4.85 -32.90
N GLU A 303 7.93 -5.55 -31.96
CA GLU A 303 8.06 -7.01 -31.81
C GLU A 303 7.36 -7.73 -32.98
N LYS A 304 7.90 -8.87 -33.42
CA LYS A 304 7.49 -9.58 -34.65
C LYS A 304 7.61 -8.67 -35.90
N ILE A 305 8.79 -8.07 -36.05
CA ILE A 305 9.04 -7.00 -37.02
C ILE A 305 8.70 -7.40 -38.47
N GLU A 306 8.93 -8.64 -38.90
CA GLU A 306 8.70 -9.07 -40.28
C GLU A 306 7.25 -8.90 -40.76
N GLU A 307 6.29 -9.39 -39.97
CA GLU A 307 4.87 -9.35 -40.32
C GLU A 307 4.34 -7.91 -40.28
N LYS A 308 4.69 -7.19 -39.20
CA LYS A 308 4.30 -5.79 -39.01
C LYS A 308 4.93 -4.87 -40.06
N PHE A 309 6.18 -5.11 -40.46
CA PHE A 309 6.87 -4.33 -41.50
C PHE A 309 6.26 -4.53 -42.88
N LYS A 310 5.93 -5.78 -43.25
CA LYS A 310 5.18 -6.06 -44.50
C LYS A 310 3.86 -5.30 -44.52
N LYS A 311 3.14 -5.28 -43.39
CA LYS A 311 1.88 -4.56 -43.25
C LYS A 311 2.04 -3.04 -43.34
N ALA A 312 3.03 -2.46 -42.67
CA ALA A 312 3.35 -1.03 -42.75
C ALA A 312 3.71 -0.60 -44.18
N LYS A 313 4.56 -1.38 -44.87
CA LYS A 313 4.93 -1.15 -46.27
C LYS A 313 3.71 -1.18 -47.19
N LEU A 314 2.79 -2.12 -46.98
CA LEU A 314 1.55 -2.21 -47.75
C LEU A 314 0.64 -0.99 -47.51
N LEU A 315 0.47 -0.55 -46.26
CA LEU A 315 -0.34 0.63 -45.94
C LEU A 315 0.21 1.91 -46.59
N ILE A 316 1.53 2.11 -46.57
CA ILE A 316 2.18 3.27 -47.21
C ILE A 316 1.97 3.22 -48.73
N LYS A 317 2.20 2.06 -49.35
CA LYS A 317 1.95 1.88 -50.79
C LYS A 317 0.50 2.17 -51.15
N ASN A 318 -0.46 1.67 -50.36
CA ASN A 318 -1.89 1.90 -50.61
C ASN A 318 -2.27 3.37 -50.45
N ALA A 319 -1.79 4.04 -49.40
CA ALA A 319 -2.02 5.46 -49.17
C ALA A 319 -1.46 6.32 -50.33
N LEU A 320 -0.27 5.98 -50.83
CA LEU A 320 0.31 6.65 -51.99
C LEU A 320 -0.50 6.36 -53.26
N LEU A 321 -0.85 5.10 -53.54
CA LEU A 321 -1.66 4.75 -54.71
C LEU A 321 -3.02 5.49 -54.70
N GLU A 322 -3.66 5.60 -53.55
CA GLU A 322 -4.93 6.32 -53.40
C GLU A 322 -4.78 7.82 -53.69
N LEU A 323 -3.68 8.44 -53.24
CA LEU A 323 -3.34 9.82 -53.58
C LEU A 323 -3.06 9.98 -55.09
N LEU A 324 -2.22 9.11 -55.66
CA LEU A 324 -1.69 9.22 -57.03
C LEU A 324 -2.76 9.04 -58.11
N LYS A 325 -3.84 8.28 -57.86
CA LYS A 325 -4.92 8.00 -58.85
C LYS A 325 -5.52 9.24 -59.52
N ASP A 326 -5.49 10.41 -58.87
CA ASP A 326 -6.04 11.67 -59.40
C ASP A 326 -5.01 12.81 -59.52
N VAL A 327 -3.83 12.67 -58.89
CA VAL A 327 -2.80 13.72 -58.84
C VAL A 327 -1.86 13.64 -60.04
N LEU A 328 -1.56 12.42 -60.52
CA LEU A 328 -0.66 12.18 -61.64
C LEU A 328 -1.47 11.63 -62.82
N LYS A 329 -2.04 12.51 -63.65
CA LYS A 329 -2.63 12.05 -64.92
C LYS A 329 -1.62 11.85 -66.04
N ASN A 330 -0.34 12.27 -65.91
CA ASN A 330 0.77 11.87 -66.82
C ASN A 330 2.19 12.35 -66.39
N ASP A 331 2.45 12.70 -65.12
CA ASP A 331 3.75 13.32 -64.79
C ASP A 331 4.89 12.34 -64.47
N PHE A 332 6.12 12.78 -64.79
CA PHE A 332 7.38 12.02 -64.68
C PHE A 332 7.88 11.83 -63.23
N PHE A 333 7.41 12.61 -62.25
CA PHE A 333 7.92 12.59 -60.87
C PHE A 333 7.12 11.65 -59.95
N LYS A 334 7.30 10.33 -60.13
CA LYS A 334 6.70 9.32 -59.25
C LYS A 334 7.50 9.17 -57.94
N PRO A 335 6.83 8.93 -56.80
CA PRO A 335 7.53 8.66 -55.55
C PRO A 335 8.33 7.36 -55.63
N HIS A 336 9.59 7.41 -55.25
CA HIS A 336 10.45 6.25 -55.11
C HIS A 336 10.38 5.71 -53.68
N ILE A 337 10.13 4.40 -53.53
CA ILE A 337 10.05 3.74 -52.23
C ILE A 337 11.12 2.67 -52.13
N ASP A 338 12.04 2.83 -51.19
CA ASP A 338 13.00 1.79 -50.80
C ASP A 338 12.72 1.32 -49.36
N SER A 339 13.22 0.15 -48.97
CA SER A 339 12.97 -0.38 -47.64
C SER A 339 14.07 -1.33 -47.17
N ILE A 340 14.54 -1.15 -45.94
CA ILE A 340 15.55 -1.97 -45.27
C ILE A 340 14.92 -2.61 -44.04
N LEU A 341 15.22 -3.89 -43.78
CA LEU A 341 14.74 -4.63 -42.61
C LEU A 341 15.92 -5.20 -41.83
N GLU A 342 16.10 -4.73 -40.60
CA GLU A 342 17.14 -5.15 -39.66
C GLU A 342 16.50 -6.01 -38.56
N LYS A 343 16.48 -7.32 -38.79
CA LYS A 343 15.82 -8.28 -37.88
C LYS A 343 16.45 -8.28 -36.48
N GLU A 344 17.77 -8.16 -36.41
CA GLU A 344 18.54 -8.17 -35.16
C GLU A 344 18.20 -6.98 -34.25
N LEU A 345 17.86 -5.83 -34.84
CA LEU A 345 17.51 -4.61 -34.12
C LEU A 345 15.99 -4.43 -33.95
N ASN A 346 15.17 -5.41 -34.39
CA ASN A 346 13.71 -5.31 -34.50
C ASN A 346 13.27 -3.99 -35.15
N ARG A 347 14.01 -3.58 -36.19
CA ARG A 347 13.86 -2.29 -36.86
C ARG A 347 13.66 -2.49 -38.36
N GLY A 348 12.72 -1.76 -38.94
CA GLY A 348 12.59 -1.65 -40.38
C GLY A 348 12.48 -0.18 -40.78
N THR A 349 13.15 0.21 -41.85
CA THR A 349 13.14 1.58 -42.36
C THR A 349 12.59 1.59 -43.77
N ILE A 350 11.64 2.47 -44.06
CA ILE A 350 11.09 2.69 -45.40
C ILE A 350 11.47 4.11 -45.81
N TYR A 351 12.17 4.23 -46.95
CA TYR A 351 12.59 5.49 -47.51
C TYR A 351 11.63 5.88 -48.63
N LEU A 352 11.07 7.07 -48.56
CA LEU A 352 10.23 7.66 -49.58
C LEU A 352 10.92 8.93 -50.08
N ASN A 353 11.31 8.94 -51.36
CA ASN A 353 11.86 10.12 -52.03
C ASN A 353 10.87 10.60 -53.08
N TRP A 354 10.51 11.89 -53.06
CA TRP A 354 9.54 12.45 -53.98
C TRP A 354 9.77 13.94 -54.22
N PHE A 355 9.92 14.32 -55.49
CA PHE A 355 9.90 15.73 -55.89
C PHE A 355 8.45 16.19 -56.11
N ILE A 356 8.07 17.28 -55.43
CA ILE A 356 6.73 17.87 -55.51
C ILE A 356 6.86 19.25 -56.16
N ASP A 357 6.41 19.38 -57.41
CA ASP A 357 6.32 20.67 -58.08
C ASP A 357 5.09 21.49 -57.62
N ASN A 358 5.02 22.75 -58.06
CA ASN A 358 3.94 23.66 -57.70
C ASN A 358 2.54 23.19 -58.19
N GLU A 359 2.45 22.54 -59.35
CA GLU A 359 1.16 22.09 -59.91
C GLU A 359 0.62 20.89 -59.12
N MET A 360 1.50 19.95 -58.77
CA MET A 360 1.18 18.84 -57.88
C MET A 360 0.77 19.33 -56.50
N ALA A 361 1.44 20.36 -55.96
CA ALA A 361 1.09 20.94 -54.67
C ALA A 361 -0.34 21.49 -54.64
N GLU A 362 -0.82 22.12 -55.72
CA GLU A 362 -2.21 22.56 -55.83
C GLU A 362 -3.20 21.39 -55.86
N LYS A 363 -2.90 20.34 -56.63
CA LYS A 363 -3.74 19.13 -56.72
C LYS A 363 -3.86 18.43 -55.37
N ILE A 364 -2.74 18.29 -54.63
CA ILE A 364 -2.71 17.72 -53.27
C ILE A 364 -3.59 18.55 -52.32
N ASN A 365 -3.45 19.88 -52.35
CA ASN A 365 -4.21 20.80 -51.50
C ASN A 365 -5.73 20.75 -51.77
N LYS A 366 -6.17 20.44 -53.01
CA LYS A 366 -7.60 20.28 -53.35
C LYS A 366 -8.16 18.93 -52.91
N LYS A 367 -7.37 17.85 -52.99
CA LYS A 367 -7.82 16.48 -52.68
C LYS A 367 -7.92 16.20 -51.18
N ILE A 368 -6.97 16.69 -50.38
CA ILE A 368 -6.96 16.45 -48.94
C ILE A 368 -7.95 17.40 -48.26
N ASN A 369 -9.01 16.86 -47.66
CA ASN A 369 -10.00 17.65 -46.92
C ASN A 369 -9.36 18.31 -45.68
N LYS A 370 -9.05 19.60 -45.81
CA LYS A 370 -8.39 20.40 -44.76
C LYS A 370 -9.23 20.50 -43.48
N ARG A 371 -10.57 20.54 -43.57
CA ARG A 371 -11.45 20.60 -42.40
C ARG A 371 -11.40 19.30 -41.60
N TRP A 372 -11.40 18.16 -42.28
CA TRP A 372 -11.23 16.85 -41.68
C TRP A 372 -9.83 16.70 -41.03
N LEU A 373 -8.78 17.13 -41.75
CA LEU A 373 -7.39 17.09 -41.27
C LEU A 373 -7.20 17.99 -40.03
N LEU A 374 -7.75 19.21 -40.04
CA LEU A 374 -7.77 20.13 -38.89
C LEU A 374 -8.51 19.52 -37.68
N THR A 375 -9.68 18.90 -37.90
CA THR A 375 -10.44 18.27 -36.81
C THR A 375 -9.62 17.16 -36.14
N ARG A 376 -8.88 16.37 -36.92
CA ARG A 376 -8.01 15.32 -36.41
C ARG A 376 -6.75 15.84 -35.73
N LEU A 377 -6.12 16.88 -36.28
CA LEU A 377 -4.99 17.56 -35.64
C LEU A 377 -5.41 18.17 -34.29
N LEU A 378 -6.59 18.79 -34.22
CA LEU A 378 -7.17 19.30 -32.97
C LEU A 378 -7.44 18.18 -31.97
N TYR A 379 -7.99 17.05 -32.42
CA TYR A 379 -8.19 15.87 -31.57
C TYR A 379 -6.87 15.32 -31.02
N ARG A 380 -5.84 15.17 -31.86
CA ARG A 380 -4.48 14.77 -31.43
C ARG A 380 -3.89 15.77 -30.44
N LYS A 381 -4.01 17.07 -30.70
CA LYS A 381 -3.54 18.14 -29.79
C LYS A 381 -4.25 18.04 -28.44
N LYS A 382 -5.57 17.81 -28.44
CA LYS A 382 -6.37 17.63 -27.22
C LYS A 382 -5.91 16.41 -26.42
N ILE A 383 -5.72 15.25 -27.07
CA ILE A 383 -5.21 14.05 -26.37
C ILE A 383 -3.81 14.29 -25.80
N LYS A 384 -2.90 14.91 -26.56
CA LYS A 384 -1.56 15.27 -26.06
C LYS A 384 -1.63 16.19 -24.84
N SER A 385 -2.57 17.15 -24.83
CA SER A 385 -2.84 18.01 -23.67
C SER A 385 -3.36 17.21 -22.47
N GLU A 386 -4.38 16.37 -22.67
CA GLU A 386 -4.94 15.52 -21.62
C GLU A 386 -3.88 14.58 -21.01
N PHE A 387 -2.95 14.09 -21.84
CA PHE A 387 -1.81 13.29 -21.40
C PHE A 387 -0.82 14.10 -20.56
N SER A 388 -0.46 15.29 -21.03
CA SER A 388 0.44 16.19 -20.30
C SER A 388 -0.14 16.59 -18.94
N GLU A 389 -1.46 16.79 -18.88
CA GLU A 389 -2.18 17.02 -17.63
C GLU A 389 -2.17 15.80 -16.70
N LEU A 390 -2.31 14.57 -17.22
CA LEU A 390 -2.19 13.36 -16.41
C LEU A 390 -0.78 13.26 -15.79
N VAL A 391 0.27 13.47 -16.58
CA VAL A 391 1.66 13.44 -16.09
C VAL A 391 1.88 14.54 -15.06
N LYS A 392 1.36 15.75 -15.29
CA LYS A 392 1.42 16.86 -14.32
C LYS A 392 0.69 16.52 -13.02
N LEU A 393 -0.51 15.92 -13.11
CA LEU A 393 -1.28 15.47 -11.96
C LEU A 393 -0.51 14.42 -11.15
N LEU A 394 0.09 13.42 -11.81
CA LEU A 394 0.92 12.41 -11.14
C LEU A 394 2.15 13.02 -10.47
N ARG A 395 2.85 13.94 -11.14
CA ARG A 395 4.05 14.61 -10.62
C ARG A 395 3.77 15.57 -9.46
N ASN A 396 2.54 16.06 -9.33
CA ASN A 396 2.11 16.97 -8.26
C ASN A 396 1.02 16.36 -7.39
N PHE A 397 0.92 15.02 -7.36
CA PHE A 397 -0.19 14.37 -6.71
C PHE A 397 -0.14 14.56 -5.20
N GLU A 398 -1.19 15.13 -4.65
CA GLU A 398 -1.50 15.16 -3.23
C GLU A 398 -2.81 14.43 -3.00
N PHE A 399 -2.85 13.61 -1.94
CA PHE A 399 -3.98 12.74 -1.71
C PHE A 399 -5.18 13.52 -1.17
N ASN A 400 -6.22 13.62 -1.99
CA ASN A 400 -7.57 14.02 -1.61
C ASN A 400 -8.57 13.30 -2.54
N ILE A 401 -9.86 13.32 -2.20
CA ILE A 401 -10.89 12.57 -2.96
C ILE A 401 -11.00 13.08 -4.41
N GLU A 402 -10.93 14.39 -4.63
CA GLU A 402 -11.07 14.99 -5.96
C GLU A 402 -9.93 14.59 -6.90
N ASN A 403 -8.68 14.68 -6.42
CA ASN A 403 -7.49 14.26 -7.16
C ASN A 403 -7.50 12.77 -7.42
N TYR A 404 -7.92 11.96 -6.43
CA TYR A 404 -8.09 10.53 -6.58
C TYR A 404 -9.09 10.17 -7.69
N GLU A 405 -10.28 10.77 -7.69
CA GLU A 405 -11.29 10.56 -8.74
C GLU A 405 -10.83 11.11 -10.10
N THR A 406 -10.16 12.26 -10.13
CA THR A 406 -9.61 12.85 -11.35
C THR A 406 -8.54 11.96 -11.97
N LEU A 407 -7.66 11.37 -11.13
CA LEU A 407 -6.63 10.43 -11.57
C LEU A 407 -7.26 9.20 -12.23
N LYS A 408 -8.23 8.57 -11.54
CA LYS A 408 -8.98 7.41 -12.07
C LYS A 408 -9.65 7.74 -13.39
N GLY A 409 -10.36 8.87 -13.45
CA GLY A 409 -11.06 9.36 -14.63
C GLY A 409 -10.12 9.59 -15.82
N LYS A 410 -8.99 10.29 -15.61
CA LYS A 410 -8.01 10.56 -16.67
C LYS A 410 -7.34 9.29 -17.18
N MET A 411 -6.91 8.38 -16.30
CA MET A 411 -6.30 7.11 -16.72
C MET A 411 -7.26 6.26 -17.55
N GLY A 412 -8.50 6.08 -17.07
CA GLY A 412 -9.51 5.29 -17.79
C GLY A 412 -9.98 5.93 -19.10
N SER A 413 -10.05 7.27 -19.15
CA SER A 413 -10.42 8.01 -20.36
C SER A 413 -9.34 7.90 -21.44
N LEU A 414 -8.06 8.16 -21.09
CA LEU A 414 -6.95 8.11 -22.03
C LEU A 414 -6.74 6.71 -22.61
N TRP A 415 -6.85 5.66 -21.78
CA TRP A 415 -6.77 4.28 -22.25
C TRP A 415 -7.85 3.94 -23.29
N ARG A 416 -9.10 4.37 -23.03
CA ARG A 416 -10.24 4.12 -23.93
C ARG A 416 -10.15 4.92 -25.23
N LYS A 417 -9.73 6.19 -25.17
CA LYS A 417 -9.61 7.07 -26.34
C LYS A 417 -8.47 6.66 -27.27
N ASN A 418 -7.30 6.34 -26.72
CA ASN A 418 -6.13 5.98 -27.54
C ASN A 418 -5.15 5.09 -26.77
N ARG A 419 -5.41 3.77 -26.78
CA ARG A 419 -4.59 2.75 -26.13
C ARG A 419 -3.14 2.74 -26.62
N SER A 420 -2.91 2.93 -27.92
CA SER A 420 -1.57 2.90 -28.52
C SER A 420 -0.69 4.05 -27.99
N LEU A 421 -1.25 5.25 -27.90
CA LEU A 421 -0.55 6.40 -27.34
C LEU A 421 -0.26 6.22 -25.84
N PHE A 422 -1.22 5.72 -25.07
CA PHE A 422 -1.01 5.43 -23.65
C PHE A 422 0.15 4.44 -23.46
N LYS A 423 0.21 3.37 -24.27
CA LYS A 423 1.32 2.41 -24.25
C LYS A 423 2.65 3.03 -24.65
N ALA A 424 2.65 3.92 -25.65
CA ALA A 424 3.87 4.58 -26.12
C ALA A 424 4.45 5.56 -25.09
N LYS A 425 3.60 6.17 -24.28
CA LYS A 425 3.99 7.11 -23.22
C LYS A 425 3.98 6.49 -21.82
N ALA A 426 3.92 5.17 -21.74
CA ALA A 426 3.85 4.44 -20.48
C ALA A 426 5.04 4.71 -19.57
N ASP A 427 6.24 4.80 -20.16
CA ASP A 427 7.48 4.97 -19.42
C ASP A 427 7.50 6.34 -18.70
N GLU A 428 6.94 7.39 -19.32
CA GLU A 428 6.78 8.74 -18.74
C GLU A 428 5.75 8.76 -17.59
N ILE A 429 4.70 7.93 -17.67
CA ILE A 429 3.72 7.73 -16.58
C ILE A 429 4.37 6.97 -15.42
N VAL A 430 5.09 5.88 -15.73
CA VAL A 430 5.78 5.04 -14.74
C VAL A 430 6.78 5.89 -13.95
N GLU A 431 7.58 6.70 -14.63
CA GLU A 431 8.52 7.64 -14.01
C GLU A 431 7.79 8.63 -13.08
N ALA A 432 6.66 9.19 -13.52
CA ALA A 432 5.85 10.09 -12.68
C ALA A 432 5.32 9.38 -11.42
N ILE A 433 4.81 8.14 -11.55
CA ILE A 433 4.36 7.32 -10.41
C ILE A 433 5.51 7.01 -9.46
N GLU A 434 6.69 6.68 -9.97
CA GLU A 434 7.89 6.40 -9.18
C GLU A 434 8.37 7.63 -8.41
N SER A 435 8.47 8.78 -9.07
CA SER A 435 8.93 10.04 -8.47
C SER A 435 8.14 10.45 -7.23
N ARG A 436 6.84 10.12 -7.21
CA ARG A 436 5.91 10.42 -6.10
C ARG A 436 5.56 9.21 -5.25
N LYS A 437 6.23 8.07 -5.43
CA LYS A 437 6.00 6.82 -4.69
C LYS A 437 4.52 6.40 -4.68
N LEU A 438 3.81 6.57 -5.80
CA LEU A 438 2.37 6.33 -5.91
C LEU A 438 2.00 4.87 -6.19
N TRP A 439 2.97 3.95 -6.26
CA TRP A 439 2.71 2.53 -6.49
C TRP A 439 1.75 1.87 -5.49
N PRO A 440 1.76 2.19 -4.18
CA PRO A 440 0.74 1.73 -3.24
C PRO A 440 -0.67 2.13 -3.67
N LEU A 441 -0.85 3.38 -4.12
CA LEU A 441 -2.14 3.86 -4.63
C LEU A 441 -2.56 3.09 -5.88
N ILE A 442 -1.65 2.94 -6.85
CA ILE A 442 -1.91 2.23 -8.11
C ILE A 442 -2.31 0.78 -7.87
N GLY A 443 -1.61 0.09 -6.95
CA GLY A 443 -1.93 -1.28 -6.55
C GLY A 443 -3.33 -1.39 -5.94
N THR A 444 -3.68 -0.47 -5.04
CA THR A 444 -5.00 -0.42 -4.41
C THR A 444 -6.11 -0.09 -5.41
N VAL A 445 -5.90 0.86 -6.33
CA VAL A 445 -6.89 1.19 -7.38
C VAL A 445 -7.11 -0.02 -8.29
N ALA A 446 -6.07 -0.72 -8.72
CA ALA A 446 -6.20 -1.91 -9.57
C ALA A 446 -6.97 -3.06 -8.88
N LEU A 447 -6.88 -3.13 -7.54
CA LEU A 447 -7.60 -4.10 -6.73
C LEU A 447 -9.10 -3.75 -6.63
N ILE A 448 -9.43 -2.48 -6.34
CA ILE A 448 -10.80 -2.00 -6.11
C ILE A 448 -11.55 -1.81 -7.44
N GLU A 449 -10.93 -1.15 -8.42
CA GLU A 449 -11.58 -0.65 -9.64
C GLU A 449 -11.35 -1.59 -10.82
N LYS A 450 -12.26 -2.56 -11.01
CA LYS A 450 -12.16 -3.56 -12.09
C LYS A 450 -12.02 -2.92 -13.48
N ALA A 451 -12.68 -1.78 -13.73
CA ALA A 451 -12.64 -1.08 -15.02
C ALA A 451 -11.26 -0.49 -15.37
N LEU A 452 -10.42 -0.22 -14.37
CA LEU A 452 -9.07 0.32 -14.55
C LEU A 452 -7.99 -0.76 -14.50
N ARG A 453 -8.36 -2.02 -14.26
CA ARG A 453 -7.39 -3.09 -14.05
C ARG A 453 -6.50 -3.35 -15.27
N GLU A 454 -7.04 -3.29 -16.48
CA GLU A 454 -6.27 -3.51 -17.71
C GLU A 454 -5.18 -2.44 -17.94
N PRO A 455 -5.48 -1.12 -17.96
CA PRO A 455 -4.44 -0.09 -18.09
C PRO A 455 -3.43 -0.12 -16.94
N LEU A 456 -3.88 -0.36 -15.71
CA LEU A 456 -2.99 -0.39 -14.55
C LEU A 456 -2.08 -1.62 -14.56
N ASN A 457 -2.60 -2.82 -14.86
CA ASN A 457 -1.76 -4.02 -15.02
C ASN A 457 -0.72 -3.84 -16.13
N PHE A 458 -1.04 -3.11 -17.20
CA PHE A 458 -0.05 -2.80 -18.23
C PHE A 458 1.10 -1.92 -17.70
N LEU A 459 0.80 -0.87 -16.92
CA LEU A 459 1.82 -0.04 -16.27
C LEU A 459 2.64 -0.82 -15.22
N ILE A 460 1.97 -1.71 -14.48
CA ILE A 460 2.59 -2.61 -13.49
C ILE A 460 3.53 -3.61 -14.18
N GLY A 461 3.11 -4.18 -15.31
CA GLY A 461 3.91 -5.02 -16.20
C GLY A 461 5.17 -4.31 -16.69
N LYS A 462 5.02 -3.04 -17.08
CA LYS A 462 6.15 -2.19 -17.50
C LYS A 462 7.19 -1.98 -16.40
N LYS A 463 6.79 -1.97 -15.14
CA LYS A 463 7.70 -1.92 -13.99
C LYS A 463 8.40 -3.26 -13.70
N GLY A 464 8.00 -4.35 -14.34
CA GLY A 464 8.56 -5.68 -14.14
C GLY A 464 7.75 -6.60 -13.22
N TYR A 465 6.50 -6.23 -12.90
CA TYR A 465 5.59 -7.08 -12.11
C TYR A 465 4.51 -7.71 -12.99
N GLU A 466 4.22 -8.98 -12.80
CA GLU A 466 3.24 -9.71 -13.62
C GLU A 466 1.81 -9.13 -13.54
N ASN A 467 1.40 -8.67 -12.35
CA ASN A 467 0.06 -8.13 -12.09
C ASN A 467 0.02 -7.33 -10.78
N HIS A 468 -1.12 -6.71 -10.48
CA HIS A 468 -1.34 -5.95 -9.24
C HIS A 468 -1.17 -6.76 -7.95
N HIS A 469 -1.42 -8.07 -7.95
CA HIS A 469 -1.16 -8.91 -6.78
C HIS A 469 0.34 -9.10 -6.53
N HIS A 470 1.14 -9.31 -7.59
CA HIS A 470 2.59 -9.34 -7.50
C HIS A 470 3.14 -7.99 -7.00
N LEU A 471 2.64 -6.87 -7.55
CA LEU A 471 3.00 -5.54 -7.04
C LEU A 471 2.67 -5.41 -5.54
N LEU A 472 1.42 -5.65 -5.12
CA LEU A 472 1.01 -5.51 -3.72
C LEU A 472 1.83 -6.41 -2.79
N ALA A 473 2.13 -7.64 -3.19
CA ALA A 473 2.97 -8.54 -2.40
C ALA A 473 4.43 -8.04 -2.26
N SER A 474 4.95 -7.33 -3.26
CA SER A 474 6.31 -6.75 -3.23
C SER A 474 6.40 -5.47 -2.40
N LEU A 475 5.30 -4.73 -2.25
CA LEU A 475 5.26 -3.47 -1.53
C LEU A 475 5.37 -3.64 -0.01
N ASN A 476 5.97 -2.65 0.63
CA ASN A 476 6.02 -2.51 2.09
C ASN A 476 5.07 -1.41 2.60
N THR A 477 4.52 -0.59 1.69
CA THR A 477 3.58 0.48 2.03
C THR A 477 2.28 0.25 1.28
N TYR A 478 1.16 0.43 1.96
CA TYR A 478 -0.19 0.27 1.43
C TYR A 478 -1.01 1.52 1.73
N TYR A 479 -1.69 2.05 0.73
CA TYR A 479 -2.71 3.09 0.91
C TYR A 479 -4.06 2.41 0.77
N THR A 480 -4.90 2.48 1.79
CA THR A 480 -6.15 1.71 1.81
C THR A 480 -7.28 2.51 2.44
N PRO A 481 -8.52 2.39 1.90
CA PRO A 481 -9.69 2.92 2.57
C PRO A 481 -9.99 2.08 3.82
N VAL A 482 -10.66 2.70 4.80
CA VAL A 482 -11.14 2.02 6.00
C VAL A 482 -12.61 1.67 5.83
N ILE A 483 -12.94 0.38 5.97
CA ILE A 483 -14.31 -0.10 5.95
C ILE A 483 -14.92 0.15 7.33
N THR A 484 -15.88 1.06 7.40
CA THR A 484 -16.53 1.43 8.67
C THR A 484 -18.05 1.57 8.52
N LYS A 485 -18.77 1.46 9.63
CA LYS A 485 -20.24 1.58 9.70
C LYS A 485 -20.61 2.90 10.35
N ARG A 486 -21.76 3.47 9.94
CA ARG A 486 -22.26 4.76 10.45
C ARG A 486 -22.35 4.87 11.97
N ILE A 487 -22.58 3.74 12.67
CA ILE A 487 -22.60 3.68 14.14
C ILE A 487 -21.28 4.12 14.79
N TYR A 488 -20.15 4.03 14.09
CA TYR A 488 -18.83 4.42 14.58
C TYR A 488 -18.42 5.85 14.18
N ARG A 489 -19.29 6.60 13.49
CA ARG A 489 -19.06 8.00 13.13
C ARG A 489 -18.66 8.89 14.33
N PRO A 490 -19.27 8.77 15.53
CA PRO A 490 -18.84 9.57 16.67
C PRO A 490 -17.39 9.33 17.10
N ASN A 491 -16.87 8.10 16.91
CA ASN A 491 -15.47 7.79 17.20
C ASN A 491 -14.54 8.49 16.20
N TRP A 492 -14.92 8.53 14.91
CA TRP A 492 -14.20 9.24 13.87
C TRP A 492 -14.19 10.75 14.10
N GLU A 493 -15.35 11.36 14.34
CA GLU A 493 -15.46 12.80 14.61
C GLU A 493 -14.60 13.22 15.80
N ARG A 494 -14.59 12.40 16.85
CA ARG A 494 -13.71 12.63 18.01
C ARG A 494 -12.23 12.50 17.64
N THR A 495 -11.87 11.46 16.91
CA THR A 495 -10.47 11.21 16.48
C THR A 495 -9.93 12.38 15.67
N ILE A 496 -10.73 12.92 14.75
CA ILE A 496 -10.35 14.04 13.89
C ILE A 496 -10.28 15.35 14.69
N LYS A 497 -11.30 15.66 15.51
CA LYS A 497 -11.35 16.91 16.28
C LYS A 497 -10.29 17.00 17.37
N GLU A 498 -9.97 15.88 18.01
CA GLU A 498 -9.01 15.79 19.11
C GLU A 498 -7.63 15.30 18.65
N GLU A 499 -7.39 15.14 17.34
CA GLU A 499 -6.14 14.64 16.73
C GLU A 499 -5.60 13.37 17.41
N ILE A 500 -6.51 12.43 17.75
CA ILE A 500 -6.13 11.22 18.49
C ILE A 500 -5.35 10.28 17.56
N PRO A 501 -4.16 9.81 17.95
CA PRO A 501 -3.41 8.85 17.14
C PRO A 501 -4.18 7.55 16.91
N ILE A 502 -4.06 7.03 15.69
CA ILE A 502 -4.67 5.77 15.27
C ILE A 502 -3.63 4.63 15.33
N SER A 503 -4.11 3.43 15.61
CA SER A 503 -3.32 2.21 15.62
C SER A 503 -4.05 1.10 14.87
N ILE A 504 -3.27 0.22 14.24
CA ILE A 504 -3.79 -0.94 13.55
C ILE A 504 -3.44 -2.20 14.34
N LYS A 505 -4.43 -3.08 14.51
CA LYS A 505 -4.28 -4.32 15.27
C LYS A 505 -4.73 -5.51 14.43
N GLY A 506 -3.87 -6.50 14.30
CA GLY A 506 -4.24 -7.79 13.71
C GLY A 506 -5.14 -8.58 14.66
N GLU A 507 -6.19 -9.19 14.12
CA GLU A 507 -7.03 -10.15 14.85
C GLU A 507 -6.86 -11.58 14.27
N PRO A 508 -5.67 -12.21 14.45
CA PRO A 508 -5.39 -13.53 13.85
C PRO A 508 -6.31 -14.64 14.39
N LEU A 509 -6.91 -14.43 15.56
CA LEU A 509 -7.80 -15.37 16.23
C LEU A 509 -9.29 -15.12 15.96
N ASN A 510 -9.65 -14.14 15.13
CA ASN A 510 -11.04 -13.88 14.78
C ASN A 510 -11.55 -15.00 13.84
N PRO A 511 -12.50 -15.87 14.27
CA PRO A 511 -12.90 -17.04 13.49
C PRO A 511 -13.68 -16.69 12.22
N TYR A 512 -14.32 -15.52 12.18
CA TYR A 512 -15.00 -15.03 10.99
C TYR A 512 -14.00 -14.57 9.93
N TYR A 513 -12.85 -14.05 10.37
CA TYR A 513 -11.85 -13.42 9.53
C TYR A 513 -10.45 -13.54 10.15
N PRO A 514 -9.78 -14.70 10.04
CA PRO A 514 -8.50 -14.97 10.73
C PRO A 514 -7.31 -14.12 10.23
N LYS A 515 -7.57 -13.11 9.40
CA LYS A 515 -6.60 -12.21 8.76
C LYS A 515 -7.11 -10.77 8.68
N THR A 516 -8.12 -10.37 9.47
CA THR A 516 -8.57 -8.97 9.49
C THR A 516 -7.70 -8.13 10.40
N PHE A 517 -7.38 -6.93 9.92
CA PHE A 517 -6.86 -5.86 10.75
C PHE A 517 -8.00 -4.90 11.09
N ILE A 518 -8.06 -4.55 12.37
CA ILE A 518 -8.94 -3.51 12.88
C ILE A 518 -8.15 -2.22 13.05
N LEU A 519 -8.81 -1.10 12.76
CA LEU A 519 -8.32 0.24 13.06
C LEU A 519 -8.99 0.72 14.33
N GLN A 520 -8.19 1.21 15.27
CA GLN A 520 -8.65 1.75 16.54
C GLN A 520 -7.82 2.95 16.95
N THR A 521 -8.37 3.82 17.78
CA THR A 521 -7.61 4.88 18.45
C THR A 521 -6.64 4.31 19.47
N GLU A 522 -5.63 5.07 19.91
CA GLU A 522 -4.72 4.67 20.99
C GLU A 522 -5.41 4.38 22.33
N ASP A 523 -6.58 4.98 22.59
CA ASP A 523 -7.40 4.68 23.77
C ASP A 523 -8.27 3.41 23.61
N GLY A 524 -8.16 2.72 22.46
CA GLY A 524 -8.77 1.41 22.20
C GLY A 524 -10.19 1.47 21.64
N LYS A 525 -10.63 2.60 21.07
CA LYS A 525 -11.94 2.71 20.42
C LYS A 525 -11.88 2.27 18.97
N PHE A 526 -12.83 1.42 18.60
CA PHE A 526 -12.93 0.90 17.25
C PHE A 526 -13.33 1.98 16.23
N LEU A 527 -12.58 2.06 15.13
CA LEU A 527 -12.81 2.98 14.01
C LEU A 527 -13.27 2.25 12.74
N GLY A 528 -12.78 1.03 12.50
CA GLY A 528 -13.17 0.25 11.32
C GLY A 528 -12.26 -0.94 11.08
N THR A 529 -12.36 -1.52 9.89
CA THR A 529 -11.53 -2.65 9.43
C THR A 529 -10.88 -2.36 8.10
N LEU A 530 -9.75 -3.02 7.82
CA LEU A 530 -9.15 -2.99 6.50
C LEU A 530 -9.86 -3.91 5.49
N PRO A 531 -9.82 -3.60 4.18
CA PRO A 531 -10.22 -4.52 3.13
C PRO A 531 -9.50 -5.85 3.24
N LYS A 532 -10.23 -6.95 3.03
CA LYS A 532 -9.73 -8.33 3.20
C LYS A 532 -8.47 -8.61 2.39
N ALA A 533 -8.45 -8.16 1.13
CA ALA A 533 -7.33 -8.40 0.23
C ALA A 533 -6.06 -7.65 0.65
N ILE A 534 -6.17 -6.40 1.13
CA ILE A 534 -5.02 -5.65 1.67
C ILE A 534 -4.56 -6.25 3.01
N SER A 535 -5.51 -6.61 3.87
CA SER A 535 -5.23 -7.27 5.15
C SER A 535 -4.42 -8.55 4.97
N HIS A 536 -4.69 -9.33 3.91
CA HIS A 536 -3.91 -10.52 3.57
C HIS A 536 -2.43 -10.22 3.31
N TYR A 537 -2.12 -9.14 2.59
CA TYR A 537 -0.73 -8.75 2.30
C TYR A 537 -0.01 -8.25 3.55
N ILE A 538 -0.65 -7.38 4.32
CA ILE A 538 -0.11 -6.87 5.60
C ILE A 538 0.16 -8.04 6.55
N PHE A 539 -0.77 -8.98 6.66
CA PHE A 539 -0.60 -10.19 7.46
C PHE A 539 0.61 -11.02 7.02
N SER A 540 0.81 -11.18 5.71
CA SER A 540 1.99 -11.88 5.18
C SER A 540 3.29 -11.18 5.57
N LYS A 541 3.32 -9.84 5.54
CA LYS A 541 4.48 -9.05 5.98
C LYS A 541 4.73 -9.16 7.48
N GLU A 542 3.68 -9.10 8.29
CA GLU A 542 3.77 -9.32 9.73
C GLU A 542 4.35 -10.72 10.04
N ARG A 543 3.92 -11.77 9.31
CA ARG A 543 4.49 -13.13 9.42
C ARG A 543 5.96 -13.22 9.00
N GLN A 544 6.42 -12.33 8.14
CA GLN A 544 7.85 -12.20 7.78
C GLN A 544 8.65 -11.46 8.85
N GLY A 545 8.04 -11.10 9.99
CA GLY A 545 8.66 -10.39 11.11
C GLY A 545 8.71 -8.87 10.93
N LYS A 546 7.95 -8.31 9.99
CA LYS A 546 7.89 -6.86 9.78
C LYS A 546 7.02 -6.17 10.81
N ARG A 547 7.45 -5.00 11.27
CA ARG A 547 6.65 -4.15 12.17
C ARG A 547 5.62 -3.38 11.35
N ILE A 548 4.37 -3.36 11.81
CA ILE A 548 3.29 -2.64 11.15
C ILE A 548 3.09 -1.27 11.82
N GLU A 549 3.25 -0.19 11.06
CA GLU A 549 2.88 1.17 11.44
C GLU A 549 1.66 1.63 10.64
N CYS A 550 0.80 2.41 11.27
CA CYS A 550 -0.38 3.01 10.66
C CYS A 550 -0.34 4.52 10.84
N ARG A 551 -0.65 5.27 9.78
CA ARG A 551 -0.75 6.73 9.80
C ARG A 551 -1.99 7.18 9.04
N GLU A 552 -2.49 8.35 9.39
CA GLU A 552 -3.50 9.03 8.58
C GLU A 552 -2.93 9.33 7.19
N LEU A 553 -3.71 9.01 6.16
CA LEU A 553 -3.45 9.48 4.80
C LEU A 553 -4.43 10.59 4.43
N TYR A 554 -5.71 10.43 4.78
CA TYR A 554 -6.75 11.43 4.56
C TYR A 554 -7.99 11.11 5.39
N PHE A 555 -8.46 12.07 6.20
CA PHE A 555 -9.75 12.01 6.86
C PHE A 555 -10.66 13.16 6.43
N GLU A 556 -11.84 12.82 5.90
CA GLU A 556 -12.88 13.80 5.59
C GLU A 556 -13.67 14.15 6.87
N PRO A 557 -13.63 15.42 7.34
CA PRO A 557 -14.35 15.81 8.55
C PRO A 557 -15.87 15.92 8.34
N ASP A 558 -16.32 16.24 7.12
CA ASP A 558 -17.70 16.70 6.88
C ASP A 558 -18.63 15.64 6.27
N ILE A 559 -18.09 14.60 5.63
CA ILE A 559 -18.88 13.59 4.90
C ILE A 559 -18.53 12.18 5.38
N PHE A 560 -19.53 11.43 5.88
CA PHE A 560 -19.38 9.99 6.17
C PHE A 560 -19.80 9.17 4.94
N SER A 561 -18.82 8.61 4.24
CA SER A 561 -18.97 7.73 3.08
C SER A 561 -17.99 6.54 3.17
N GLU A 562 -18.17 5.53 2.31
CA GLU A 562 -17.28 4.36 2.25
C GLU A 562 -15.81 4.71 1.89
N ASN A 563 -15.57 5.91 1.34
CA ASN A 563 -14.24 6.38 0.92
C ASN A 563 -13.71 7.55 1.77
N SER A 564 -14.38 7.91 2.86
CA SER A 564 -14.07 9.12 3.64
C SER A 564 -12.79 9.03 4.47
N TYR A 565 -12.30 7.82 4.73
CA TYR A 565 -11.15 7.61 5.61
C TYR A 565 -10.13 6.71 4.92
N TRP A 566 -8.95 7.26 4.70
CA TRP A 566 -7.81 6.55 4.12
C TRP A 566 -6.64 6.59 5.08
N ILE A 567 -5.94 5.46 5.13
CA ILE A 567 -4.76 5.30 5.96
C ILE A 567 -3.58 4.81 5.13
N GLU A 568 -2.39 5.18 5.58
CA GLU A 568 -1.13 4.62 5.14
C GLU A 568 -0.68 3.54 6.13
N VAL A 569 -0.46 2.33 5.64
CA VAL A 569 0.13 1.23 6.42
C VAL A 569 1.53 0.95 5.92
N ARG A 570 2.53 1.04 6.81
CA ARG A 570 3.93 0.73 6.52
C ARG A 570 4.34 -0.56 7.24
N CYS A 571 4.93 -1.48 6.50
CA CYS A 571 5.49 -2.74 7.00
C CYS A 571 7.02 -2.61 6.98
N LEU A 572 7.60 -2.25 8.12
CA LEU A 572 9.02 -1.97 8.31
C LEU A 572 9.82 -3.25 8.51
#